data_AF-A0A7S1B394-F1
#
_entry.id   AF-A0A7S1B394-F1
#
_cell.length_a   1.000
_cell.length_b   1.000
_cell.length_c   1.000
_cell.angle_alpha   90.00
_cell.angle_beta   90.00
_cell.angle_gamma   90.00
#
_symmetry.space_group_name_H-M   'P 1'
#
loop_
_entity.id
_entity.type
_entity.pdbx_description
1 polymer ?
#
loop_
_entity_poly.entity_id
_entity_poly.type
_entity_poly.pdbx_seq_one_letter_code
_entity_poly.pdbx_strand_id
1 'polypeptide(L)'
;GFWRQSRAGGGDRGDAGAAEEKAEAVAEGDVVEPGTDWNERRLGTTEGRKRGTVVEVKSWGTGGGGKGVVQDAVKVRWDPVTEDMVSQKKQKHKDEILLPAELYRWGVLTADGTHRMYDVQKVK
;
A
#
# COMPACT_ATOMS: atom_id res chain seq x y z
N GLY A 1 -35.81 -4.61 5.06
CA GLY A 1 -35.64 -6.08 4.95
C GLY A 1 -35.79 -6.50 3.50
N PHE A 2 -35.47 -7.76 3.23
CA PHE A 2 -35.63 -8.47 1.95
C PHE A 2 -34.39 -8.58 1.06
N TRP A 3 -33.50 -9.49 1.48
CA TRP A 3 -32.56 -10.18 0.61
C TRP A 3 -33.34 -11.10 -0.34
N ARG A 4 -33.00 -11.13 -1.63
CA ARG A 4 -33.25 -12.29 -2.48
C ARG A 4 -31.96 -12.74 -3.13
N GLN A 5 -31.50 -13.89 -2.65
CA GLN A 5 -30.56 -14.77 -3.33
C GLN A 5 -31.26 -15.34 -4.57
N SER A 6 -30.59 -15.28 -5.71
CA SER A 6 -30.80 -16.20 -6.82
C SER A 6 -29.47 -16.86 -7.13
N ARG A 7 -29.34 -18.12 -6.69
CA ARG A 7 -28.27 -19.02 -7.09
C ARG A 7 -28.90 -20.01 -8.08
N ALA A 8 -28.46 -19.98 -9.33
CA ALA A 8 -28.26 -21.14 -10.22
C ALA A 8 -28.13 -20.66 -11.67
N GLY A 9 -27.03 -21.04 -12.30
CA GLY A 9 -26.77 -20.77 -13.72
C GLY A 9 -25.32 -21.06 -14.03
N GLY A 10 -24.97 -22.35 -14.07
CA GLY A 10 -23.67 -22.80 -14.53
C GLY A 10 -23.42 -22.29 -15.95
N GLY A 11 -22.33 -21.55 -16.09
CA GLY A 11 -21.79 -21.09 -17.34
C GLY A 11 -20.30 -20.98 -17.13
N ASP A 12 -19.60 -22.05 -17.52
CA ASP A 12 -18.16 -22.05 -17.75
C ASP A 12 -17.86 -20.93 -18.74
N ARG A 13 -17.51 -19.76 -18.22
CA ARG A 13 -17.11 -18.59 -18.98
C ARG A 13 -15.71 -18.26 -18.54
N GLY A 14 -14.77 -18.78 -19.33
CA GLY A 14 -13.48 -18.19 -19.63
C GLY A 14 -12.84 -17.49 -18.45
N ASP A 15 -12.02 -18.27 -17.74
CA ASP A 15 -10.84 -17.79 -17.05
C ASP A 15 -10.00 -16.95 -18.05
N ALA A 16 -10.33 -15.67 -18.14
CA ALA A 16 -9.71 -14.68 -18.99
C ALA A 16 -9.81 -13.32 -18.30
N GLY A 17 -9.39 -13.28 -17.03
CA GLY A 17 -8.93 -12.07 -16.38
C GLY A 17 -7.44 -12.26 -16.18
N ALA A 18 -6.66 -11.43 -16.86
CA ALA A 18 -5.22 -11.52 -17.00
C ALA A 18 -4.48 -12.00 -15.74
N ALA A 19 -3.40 -12.74 -15.97
CA ALA A 19 -2.33 -12.94 -15.01
C ALA A 19 -1.73 -11.56 -14.63
N GLU A 20 -2.46 -10.78 -13.84
CA GLU A 20 -1.93 -9.68 -13.06
C GLU A 20 -0.99 -10.38 -12.08
N GLU A 21 0.31 -10.18 -12.28
CA GLU A 21 1.37 -10.66 -11.39
C GLU A 21 0.89 -10.43 -9.96
N LYS A 22 0.60 -11.50 -9.23
CA LYS A 22 0.04 -11.39 -7.90
C LYS A 22 1.04 -10.61 -7.06
N ALA A 23 0.73 -9.34 -6.82
CA ALA A 23 1.54 -8.46 -6.01
C ALA A 23 1.80 -9.20 -4.68
N GLU A 24 3.08 -9.39 -4.34
CA GLU A 24 3.47 -10.26 -3.24
C GLU A 24 2.87 -9.75 -1.92
N ALA A 25 2.21 -10.61 -1.16
CA ALA A 25 1.55 -10.20 0.07
C ALA A 25 2.54 -9.46 1.00
N VAL A 26 2.12 -8.28 1.45
CA VAL A 26 2.87 -7.40 2.35
C VAL A 26 2.37 -7.61 3.79
N ALA A 27 3.30 -7.72 4.73
CA ALA A 27 3.04 -7.82 6.16
C ALA A 27 3.71 -6.67 6.94
N GLU A 28 3.31 -6.49 8.20
CA GLU A 28 4.00 -5.56 9.11
C GLU A 28 5.47 -5.97 9.29
N GLY A 29 6.37 -4.99 9.24
CA GLY A 29 7.81 -5.19 9.27
C GLY A 29 8.46 -5.44 7.91
N ASP A 30 7.67 -5.67 6.84
CA ASP A 30 8.23 -5.82 5.50
C ASP A 30 8.83 -4.50 4.99
N VAL A 31 9.90 -4.63 4.19
CA VAL A 31 10.53 -3.51 3.50
C VAL A 31 9.89 -3.32 2.13
N VAL A 32 9.52 -2.08 1.85
CA VAL A 32 8.87 -1.68 0.60
C VAL A 32 9.60 -0.51 -0.07
N GLU A 33 9.38 -0.37 -1.36
CA GLU A 33 9.81 0.74 -2.20
C GLU A 33 8.61 1.30 -3.00
N PRO A 34 8.72 2.48 -3.64
CA PRO A 34 7.66 2.99 -4.50
C PRO A 34 7.25 1.97 -5.57
N GLY A 35 5.95 1.74 -5.69
CA GLY A 35 5.36 0.79 -6.62
C GLY A 35 5.04 1.40 -7.98
N THR A 36 4.49 0.58 -8.86
CA THR A 36 4.14 0.95 -10.25
C THR A 36 3.07 2.01 -10.35
N ASP A 37 2.15 2.09 -9.40
CA ASP A 37 1.04 3.05 -9.39
C ASP A 37 1.31 4.29 -8.52
N TRP A 38 2.59 4.56 -8.20
CA TRP A 38 2.99 5.71 -7.40
C TRP A 38 2.42 7.01 -8.01
N ASN A 39 1.52 7.65 -7.27
CA ASN A 39 0.91 8.89 -7.71
C ASN A 39 1.69 10.10 -7.17
N GLU A 40 2.61 10.63 -7.96
CA GLU A 40 3.45 11.77 -7.56
C GLU A 40 2.65 13.03 -7.23
N ARG A 41 1.49 13.24 -7.87
CA ARG A 41 0.63 14.40 -7.57
C ARG A 41 0.03 14.33 -6.17
N ARG A 42 -0.19 13.12 -5.65
CA ARG A 42 -0.79 12.87 -4.33
C ARG A 42 0.25 12.70 -3.25
N LEU A 43 1.32 11.97 -3.58
CA LEU A 43 2.33 11.51 -2.62
C LEU A 43 3.61 12.34 -2.66
N GLY A 44 3.79 13.20 -3.66
CA GLY A 44 5.06 13.86 -3.91
C GLY A 44 6.03 12.99 -4.73
N THR A 45 7.21 13.53 -5.00
CA THR A 45 8.26 12.80 -5.74
C THR A 45 8.74 11.59 -4.95
N THR A 46 9.22 10.58 -5.66
CA THR A 46 9.92 9.43 -5.07
C THR A 46 11.36 9.78 -4.67
N GLU A 47 11.84 10.97 -5.02
CA GLU A 47 13.17 11.46 -4.65
C GLU A 47 13.31 11.48 -3.13
N GLY A 48 14.14 10.58 -2.63
CA GLY A 48 14.34 10.37 -1.19
C GLY A 48 13.54 9.22 -0.58
N ARG A 49 12.55 8.68 -1.27
CA ARG A 49 11.77 7.52 -0.81
C ARG A 49 12.27 6.25 -1.50
N LYS A 50 13.48 5.83 -1.13
CA LYS A 50 14.11 4.63 -1.70
C LYS A 50 13.64 3.36 -1.00
N ARG A 51 13.49 3.40 0.32
CA ARG A 51 13.05 2.27 1.15
C ARG A 51 12.22 2.76 2.33
N GLY A 52 11.22 1.97 2.68
CA GLY A 52 10.39 2.19 3.84
C GLY A 52 10.00 0.87 4.48
N THR A 53 9.59 0.94 5.75
CA THR A 53 9.10 -0.20 6.51
C THR A 53 7.59 -0.11 6.68
N VAL A 54 6.89 -1.21 6.45
CA VAL A 54 5.45 -1.31 6.70
C VAL A 54 5.23 -1.37 8.21
N VAL A 55 4.46 -0.42 8.73
CA VAL A 55 4.17 -0.33 10.17
C VAL A 55 2.77 -0.81 10.52
N GLU A 56 1.85 -0.87 9.55
CA GLU A 56 0.47 -1.31 9.76
C GLU A 56 -0.14 -1.73 8.41
N VAL A 57 -0.83 -2.87 8.37
CA VAL A 57 -1.63 -3.29 7.21
C VAL A 57 -3.11 -3.16 7.56
N LYS A 58 -3.88 -2.43 6.75
CA LYS A 58 -5.29 -2.15 7.04
C LYS A 58 -6.15 -1.99 5.78
N SER A 59 -7.44 -1.77 5.98
CA SER A 59 -8.35 -1.37 4.90
C SER A 59 -8.27 0.14 4.64
N TRP A 60 -8.35 0.53 3.36
CA TRP A 60 -8.51 1.90 2.88
C TRP A 60 -9.89 2.45 3.28
N GLY A 61 -10.92 1.61 3.18
CA GLY A 61 -12.32 1.94 3.45
C GLY A 61 -12.84 1.29 4.72
N THR A 62 -13.03 2.09 5.77
CA THR A 62 -13.80 1.79 6.99
C THR A 62 -13.16 0.77 7.94
N GLY A 63 -13.11 1.12 9.24
CA GLY A 63 -12.46 0.37 10.32
C GLY A 63 -13.16 -0.94 10.72
N GLY A 64 -13.23 -1.90 9.80
CA GLY A 64 -13.75 -3.24 10.05
C GLY A 64 -12.62 -4.23 10.32
N GLY A 65 -12.34 -4.54 11.59
CA GLY A 65 -11.54 -5.70 11.97
C GLY A 65 -12.36 -6.99 11.89
N GLY A 66 -12.88 -7.34 10.70
CA GLY A 66 -13.79 -8.47 10.50
C GLY A 66 -13.32 -9.44 9.41
N LYS A 67 -13.66 -10.72 9.54
CA LYS A 67 -13.46 -11.75 8.51
C LYS A 67 -14.13 -11.30 7.20
N GLY A 68 -13.34 -11.07 6.16
CA GLY A 68 -13.81 -10.62 4.84
C GLY A 68 -13.52 -9.14 4.52
N VAL A 69 -12.81 -8.42 5.39
CA VAL A 69 -12.32 -7.07 5.07
C VAL A 69 -11.08 -7.14 4.20
N VAL A 70 -11.11 -6.42 3.09
CA VAL A 70 -9.99 -6.33 2.15
C VAL A 70 -8.90 -5.49 2.80
N GLN A 71 -7.72 -6.07 2.99
CA GLN A 71 -6.52 -5.34 3.40
C GLN A 71 -5.89 -4.73 2.15
N ASP A 72 -6.41 -3.58 1.76
CA ASP A 72 -6.04 -2.87 0.53
C ASP A 72 -5.19 -1.61 0.79
N ALA A 73 -4.71 -1.40 2.03
CA ALA A 73 -3.89 -0.27 2.40
C ALA A 73 -2.76 -0.64 3.36
N VAL A 74 -1.65 0.07 3.24
CA VAL A 74 -0.48 -0.11 4.13
C VAL A 74 0.01 1.24 4.61
N LYS A 75 0.32 1.32 5.90
CA LYS A 75 1.10 2.45 6.43
C LYS A 75 2.57 2.13 6.32
N VAL A 76 3.32 3.06 5.74
CA VAL A 76 4.75 2.92 5.51
C VAL A 76 5.47 4.08 6.17
N ARG A 77 6.53 3.74 6.89
CA ARG A 77 7.51 4.70 7.40
C ARG A 77 8.74 4.68 6.49
N TRP A 78 9.01 5.78 5.81
CA TRP A 78 10.18 5.90 4.93
C TRP A 78 11.47 6.14 5.71
N ASP A 79 12.55 5.58 5.21
CA ASP A 79 13.88 5.83 5.74
C ASP A 79 14.33 7.27 5.42
N PRO A 80 15.01 7.97 6.33
CA PRO A 80 15.50 9.31 6.08
C PRO A 80 16.56 9.32 4.98
N VAL A 81 16.51 10.31 4.10
CA VAL A 81 17.53 10.52 3.07
C VAL A 81 18.79 11.07 3.73
N THR A 82 19.84 10.27 3.80
CA THR A 82 21.10 10.65 4.45
C THR A 82 21.93 11.71 3.71
N GLU A 83 21.48 12.25 2.57
CA GLU A 83 22.34 13.13 1.75
C GLU A 83 22.30 14.63 2.12
N ASP A 84 21.23 15.15 2.75
CA ASP A 84 21.12 16.61 3.01
C ASP A 84 21.00 17.01 4.50
N MET A 85 21.13 16.08 5.45
CA MET A 85 21.09 16.41 6.88
C MET A 85 22.45 16.83 7.47
N VAL A 86 23.46 17.10 6.64
CA VAL A 86 24.79 17.58 7.08
C VAL A 86 24.78 19.04 7.55
N SER A 87 23.71 19.80 7.30
CA SER A 87 23.59 21.20 7.73
C SER A 87 22.89 21.43 9.08
N GLN A 88 22.37 20.38 9.74
CA GLN A 88 21.78 20.49 11.10
C GLN A 88 22.65 19.84 12.19
N LYS A 89 23.98 19.88 12.03
CA LYS A 89 24.96 19.61 13.10
C LYS A 89 24.91 20.68 14.21
N LYS A 90 23.78 20.86 14.90
CA LYS A 90 23.81 21.51 16.23
C LYS A 90 22.58 21.35 17.11
N GLN A 91 21.91 20.20 17.14
CA GLN A 91 21.00 19.95 18.26
C GLN A 91 20.81 18.47 18.56
N LYS A 92 21.79 17.93 19.30
CA LYS A 92 21.59 17.23 20.58
C LYS A 92 20.12 16.84 20.90
N HIS A 93 19.57 15.87 20.19
CA HIS A 93 18.61 14.91 20.72
C HIS A 93 18.73 13.64 19.89
N LYS A 94 19.00 12.54 20.57
CA LYS A 94 19.21 11.21 20.01
C LYS A 94 17.86 10.52 19.83
N ASP A 95 16.87 11.28 19.36
CA ASP A 95 15.61 10.78 18.88
C ASP A 95 15.78 10.73 17.36
N GLU A 96 15.88 9.52 16.81
CA GLU A 96 15.83 9.33 15.36
C GLU A 96 14.69 10.20 14.81
N ILE A 97 15.01 11.10 13.87
CA ILE A 97 13.99 11.87 13.14
C ILE A 97 13.29 10.88 12.23
N LEU A 98 12.40 10.07 12.82
CA LEU A 98 11.57 9.12 12.13
C LEU A 98 10.53 9.93 11.39
N LEU A 99 10.51 9.80 10.06
CA LEU A 99 9.45 10.37 9.25
C LEU A 99 8.10 9.80 9.72
N PRO A 100 7.03 10.60 9.72
CA PRO A 100 5.71 10.10 10.06
C PRO A 100 5.32 8.98 9.09
N ALA A 101 4.65 7.95 9.59
CA ALA A 101 4.13 6.90 8.73
C ALA A 101 2.96 7.43 7.89
N GLU A 102 3.01 7.19 6.59
CA GLU A 102 2.00 7.63 5.62
C GLU A 102 1.20 6.43 5.08
N LEU A 103 -0.03 6.66 4.63
CA LEU A 103 -0.93 5.60 4.15
C LEU A 103 -0.92 5.49 2.61
N TYR A 104 -0.67 4.28 2.12
CA TYR A 104 -0.51 3.93 0.72
C TYR A 104 -1.51 2.87 0.28
N ARG A 105 -1.88 2.90 -1.01
CA ARG A 105 -2.76 1.90 -1.62
C ARG A 105 -1.97 0.64 -1.91
N TRP A 106 -2.52 -0.49 -1.53
CA TRP A 106 -1.92 -1.80 -1.74
C TRP A 106 -3.02 -2.79 -2.13
N GLY A 107 -3.46 -2.71 -3.38
CA GLY A 107 -4.54 -3.56 -3.89
C GLY A 107 -5.91 -2.89 -3.90
N VAL A 108 -5.98 -1.55 -3.78
CA VAL A 108 -7.24 -0.81 -3.93
C VAL A 108 -7.71 -0.92 -5.37
N LEU A 109 -8.97 -1.30 -5.57
CA LEU A 109 -9.55 -1.35 -6.92
C LEU A 109 -9.75 0.06 -7.49
N THR A 110 -9.45 0.22 -8.77
CA THR A 110 -9.83 1.40 -9.55
C THR A 110 -11.36 1.56 -9.57
N ALA A 111 -11.84 2.75 -9.91
CA ALA A 111 -13.28 3.06 -9.90
C ALA A 111 -14.10 2.16 -10.87
N ASP A 112 -13.47 1.68 -11.94
CA ASP A 112 -14.04 0.72 -12.89
C ASP A 112 -13.91 -0.74 -12.43
N GLY A 113 -13.21 -1.01 -11.32
CA GLY A 113 -13.11 -2.32 -10.69
C GLY A 113 -12.25 -3.34 -11.44
N THR A 114 -11.50 -2.90 -12.45
CA THR A 114 -10.74 -3.77 -13.36
C THR A 114 -9.29 -3.95 -12.93
N HIS A 115 -8.70 -2.95 -12.27
CA HIS A 115 -7.29 -2.92 -11.92
C HIS A 115 -7.11 -2.67 -10.43
N ARG A 116 -6.08 -3.28 -9.85
CA ARG A 116 -5.64 -2.96 -8.49
C ARG A 116 -4.49 -1.97 -8.54
N MET A 117 -4.50 -1.03 -7.60
CA MET A 117 -3.48 0.01 -7.49
C MET A 117 -2.51 -0.30 -6.37
N TYR A 118 -1.22 -0.22 -6.70
CA TYR A 118 -0.12 -0.49 -5.79
C TYR A 118 0.83 0.70 -5.75
N ASP A 119 0.64 1.57 -4.76
CA ASP A 119 1.51 2.73 -4.55
C ASP A 119 2.90 2.30 -4.07
N VAL A 120 3.03 1.17 -3.39
CA VAL A 120 4.29 0.62 -2.90
C VAL A 120 4.45 -0.81 -3.40
N GLN A 121 5.66 -1.37 -3.38
CA GLN A 121 5.92 -2.77 -3.70
C GLN A 121 6.95 -3.36 -2.74
N LYS A 122 6.87 -4.66 -2.48
CA LYS A 122 7.80 -5.35 -1.59
C LYS A 122 9.18 -5.49 -2.21
N VAL A 123 10.22 -5.17 -1.44
CA VAL A 123 11.61 -5.37 -1.85
C VAL A 123 11.95 -6.86 -1.67
N LYS A 124 12.45 -7.50 -2.74
CA LYS A 124 12.90 -8.91 -2.73
C LYS A 124 14.24 -9.09 -2.02
#